data_AF-A0A7C6WAQ2-F1
#
_entry.id   AF-A0A7C6WAQ2-F1
#
_cell.length_a   1.000
_cell.length_b   1.000
_cell.length_c   1.000
_cell.angle_alpha   90.00
_cell.angle_beta   90.00
_cell.angle_gamma   90.00
#
_symmetry.space_group_name_H-M   'P 1'
#
loop_
_entity.id
_entity.type
_entity.pdbx_description
1 polymer ?
#
loop_
_entity_poly.entity_id
_entity_poly.type
_entity_poly.pdbx_seq_one_letter_code
_entity_poly.pdbx_strand_id
1 'polypeptide(L)'
;MKKKITVVKWVDWLEAEKHPEAPLGFLGGFFNWKKSGMRWKDYLAATPAEARPYSEALRKEVISTGKRITGEHHQHGSKGVPVFSDGTVATFSYRGWGDIMAAIWSEEENEDYTYMDFYM
;
A
#
# COMPACT_ATOMS: atom_id res chain seq x y z
N MET A 1 8.15 -14.96 20.03
CA MET A 1 8.18 -14.73 18.58
C MET A 1 7.20 -13.62 18.25
N LYS A 2 7.62 -12.51 17.63
CA LYS A 2 6.66 -11.50 17.14
C LYS A 2 5.80 -12.18 16.06
N LYS A 3 4.47 -12.09 16.17
CA LYS A 3 3.57 -12.62 15.12
C LYS A 3 3.90 -11.96 13.79
N LYS A 4 3.91 -12.75 12.72
CA LYS A 4 4.10 -12.25 11.36
C LYS A 4 2.83 -11.51 10.91
N ILE A 5 2.98 -10.28 10.44
CA ILE A 5 1.87 -9.49 9.88
C ILE A 5 1.47 -10.05 8.51
N THR A 6 0.17 -10.17 8.26
CA THR A 6 -0.44 -10.56 6.98
C THR A 6 -1.71 -9.75 6.75
N VAL A 7 -2.14 -9.58 5.49
CA VAL A 7 -3.47 -9.04 5.17
C VAL A 7 -4.49 -10.19 5.30
N VAL A 8 -5.60 -9.94 5.99
CA VAL A 8 -6.61 -10.99 6.28
C VAL A 8 -7.95 -10.74 5.60
N LYS A 9 -8.30 -9.48 5.32
CA LYS A 9 -9.48 -9.09 4.55
C LYS A 9 -9.30 -7.68 4.01
N TRP A 10 -10.20 -7.30 3.10
CA TRP A 10 -10.34 -5.96 2.58
C TRP A 10 -11.74 -5.45 2.89
N VAL A 11 -11.84 -4.21 3.35
CA VAL A 11 -13.09 -3.58 3.80
C VAL A 11 -13.29 -2.23 3.11
N ASP A 12 -14.49 -1.69 3.22
CA ASP A 12 -14.75 -0.30 2.84
C ASP A 12 -14.19 0.68 3.89
N TRP A 13 -14.20 1.97 3.55
CA TRP A 13 -13.67 3.01 4.42
C TRP A 13 -14.42 3.15 5.76
N LEU A 14 -15.76 3.04 5.74
CA LEU A 14 -16.58 3.19 6.94
C LEU A 14 -16.35 2.06 7.95
N GLU A 15 -16.09 0.85 7.47
CA GLU A 15 -15.67 -0.26 8.31
C GLU A 15 -14.24 -0.06 8.81
N ALA A 16 -13.33 0.46 7.97
CA ALA A 16 -11.95 0.72 8.37
C ALA A 16 -11.83 1.69 9.54
N GLU A 17 -12.69 2.72 9.63
CA GLU A 17 -12.74 3.69 10.74
C GLU A 17 -12.99 3.05 12.11
N LYS A 18 -13.47 1.79 12.15
CA LYS A 18 -13.70 1.05 13.40
C LYS A 18 -12.46 0.32 13.89
N HIS A 19 -11.37 0.34 13.13
CA HIS A 19 -10.12 -0.34 13.42
C HIS A 19 -9.01 0.66 13.79
N PRO A 20 -8.03 0.27 14.63
CA PRO A 20 -6.86 1.09 14.87
C PRO A 20 -5.98 1.19 13.60
N GLU A 21 -5.30 2.32 13.42
CA GLU A 21 -4.38 2.52 12.30
C GLU A 21 -3.04 1.79 12.53
N ALA A 22 -2.57 1.14 11.47
CA ALA A 22 -1.21 0.64 11.34
C ALA A 22 -0.26 1.82 11.11
N PRO A 23 1.04 1.68 11.42
CA PRO A 23 2.04 2.72 11.14
C PRO A 23 2.39 2.80 9.64
N LEU A 24 1.42 2.77 8.73
CA LEU A 24 1.59 2.80 7.28
C LEU A 24 0.72 3.91 6.68
N GLY A 25 1.09 4.45 5.52
CA GLY A 25 0.29 5.45 4.79
C GLY A 25 0.67 6.92 4.98
N PHE A 26 1.83 7.19 5.60
CA PHE A 26 2.36 8.54 5.80
C PHE A 26 3.14 9.12 4.60
N LEU A 27 3.48 8.30 3.58
CA LEU A 27 4.13 8.76 2.34
C LEU A 27 3.08 9.30 1.35
N GLY A 28 3.50 10.16 0.41
CA GLY A 28 2.62 10.66 -0.63
C GLY A 28 3.30 11.45 -1.75
N GLY A 29 3.15 10.97 -2.99
CA GLY A 29 3.41 11.69 -4.23
C GLY A 29 4.88 11.79 -4.59
N PHE A 30 5.71 10.89 -4.09
CA PHE A 30 7.16 10.90 -4.33
C PHE A 30 7.58 9.80 -5.31
N PHE A 31 6.89 8.67 -5.35
CA PHE A 31 7.36 7.48 -6.05
C PHE A 31 7.33 7.69 -7.57
N ASN A 32 8.52 7.66 -8.18
CA ASN A 32 8.70 7.89 -9.61
C ASN A 32 8.01 9.15 -10.15
N TRP A 33 7.93 10.24 -9.36
CA TRP A 33 7.33 11.52 -9.81
C TRP A 33 7.91 12.02 -11.16
N LYS A 34 9.16 11.64 -11.51
CA LYS A 34 9.79 11.91 -12.82
C LYS A 34 10.25 10.65 -13.58
N LYS A 35 9.62 9.47 -13.37
CA LYS A 35 10.06 8.19 -13.95
C LYS A 35 11.57 7.96 -13.81
N SER A 36 12.02 7.86 -12.57
CA SER A 36 13.44 7.83 -12.19
C SER A 36 13.98 6.43 -11.95
N GLY A 37 13.28 5.37 -12.37
CA GLY A 37 13.69 3.99 -12.12
C GLY A 37 13.62 3.54 -10.66
N MET A 38 12.79 4.18 -9.82
CA MET A 38 12.60 3.73 -8.43
C MET A 38 11.94 2.36 -8.40
N ARG A 39 12.31 1.58 -7.39
CA ARG A 39 11.91 0.18 -7.17
C ARG A 39 11.51 -0.05 -5.72
N TRP A 40 11.10 -1.27 -5.37
CA TRP A 40 10.56 -1.58 -4.03
C TRP A 40 11.54 -1.19 -2.89
N LYS A 41 12.83 -1.41 -3.10
CA LYS A 41 13.89 -1.04 -2.16
C LYS A 41 13.88 0.46 -1.81
N ASP A 42 13.54 1.32 -2.76
CA ASP A 42 13.57 2.77 -2.59
C ASP A 42 12.35 3.24 -1.78
N TYR A 43 11.19 2.60 -2.00
CA TYR A 43 10.01 2.78 -1.15
C TYR A 43 10.29 2.34 0.30
N LEU A 44 10.91 1.17 0.48
CA LEU A 44 11.29 0.69 1.81
C LEU A 44 12.32 1.57 2.51
N ALA A 45 13.24 2.19 1.77
CA ALA A 45 14.22 3.13 2.32
C ALA A 45 13.54 4.39 2.89
N ALA A 46 12.45 4.84 2.26
CA ALA A 46 11.60 5.93 2.75
C ALA A 46 10.63 5.49 3.87
N THR A 47 10.53 4.18 4.14
CA THR A 47 9.57 3.60 5.08
C THR A 47 10.21 3.35 6.47
N PRO A 48 9.65 3.89 7.57
CA PRO A 48 10.07 3.60 8.94
C PRO A 48 10.09 2.12 9.25
N ALA A 49 11.01 1.68 10.11
CA ALA A 49 11.26 0.27 10.36
C ALA A 49 10.03 -0.48 10.88
N GLU A 50 9.21 0.18 11.71
CA GLU A 50 7.96 -0.30 12.27
C GLU A 50 6.86 -0.53 11.21
N ALA A 51 6.92 0.19 10.09
CA ALA A 51 5.95 0.14 9.00
C ALA A 51 6.29 -0.94 7.95
N ARG A 52 7.55 -1.38 7.89
CA ARG A 52 8.04 -2.33 6.88
C ARG A 52 7.31 -3.68 6.93
N PRO A 53 7.00 -4.29 8.10
CA PRO A 53 6.23 -5.53 8.13
C PRO A 53 4.86 -5.42 7.46
N TYR A 54 4.18 -4.27 7.60
CA TYR A 54 2.89 -4.00 6.96
C TYR A 54 3.05 -3.77 5.45
N SER A 55 4.09 -3.04 5.05
CA SER A 55 4.42 -2.82 3.63
C SER A 55 4.67 -4.14 2.90
N GLU A 56 5.48 -5.03 3.49
CA GLU A 56 5.77 -6.37 2.94
C GLU A 56 4.53 -7.28 2.92
N ALA A 57 3.71 -7.24 3.98
CA ALA A 57 2.46 -7.99 4.04
C ALA A 57 1.49 -7.57 2.92
N LEU A 58 1.35 -6.26 2.72
CA LEU A 58 0.50 -5.71 1.67
C LEU A 58 1.05 -6.01 0.28
N ARG A 59 2.35 -5.82 0.04
CA ARG A 59 3.01 -6.20 -1.23
C ARG A 59 2.75 -7.66 -1.59
N LYS A 60 2.98 -8.57 -0.63
CA LYS A 60 2.77 -10.01 -0.87
C LYS A 60 1.33 -10.33 -1.26
N GLU A 61 0.37 -9.73 -0.56
CA GLU A 61 -1.06 -9.93 -0.84
C GLU A 61 -1.47 -9.36 -2.20
N VAL A 62 -0.99 -8.16 -2.53
CA VAL A 62 -1.26 -7.50 -3.81
C VAL A 62 -0.76 -8.35 -4.98
N ILE A 63 0.48 -8.84 -4.90
CA ILE A 63 1.08 -9.69 -5.92
C ILE A 63 0.33 -11.03 -6.02
N SER A 64 0.09 -11.72 -4.90
CA SER A 64 -0.55 -13.05 -4.92
C SER A 64 -1.98 -13.03 -5.45
N THR A 65 -2.68 -11.90 -5.32
CA THR A 65 -4.07 -11.72 -5.77
C THR A 65 -4.19 -10.94 -7.07
N GLY A 66 -3.09 -10.42 -7.63
CA GLY A 66 -3.10 -9.60 -8.84
C GLY A 66 -3.88 -8.28 -8.70
N LYS A 67 -4.02 -7.75 -7.48
CA LYS A 67 -4.86 -6.56 -7.22
C LYS A 67 -4.24 -5.29 -7.80
N ARG A 68 -5.01 -4.57 -8.61
CA ARG A 68 -4.66 -3.22 -9.12
C ARG A 68 -5.67 -2.20 -8.63
N ILE A 69 -5.68 -2.01 -7.31
CA ILE A 69 -6.55 -1.04 -6.63
C ILE A 69 -5.89 0.33 -6.73
N THR A 70 -6.64 1.35 -7.14
CA THR A 70 -6.19 2.74 -7.22
C THR A 70 -6.54 3.52 -5.94
N GLY A 71 -6.07 4.76 -5.81
CA GLY A 71 -6.41 5.63 -4.69
C GLY A 71 -7.92 5.88 -4.59
N GLU A 72 -8.63 6.01 -5.72
CA GLU A 72 -10.10 6.13 -5.74
C GLU A 72 -10.76 4.87 -5.17
N HIS A 73 -10.35 3.68 -5.62
CA HIS A 73 -10.86 2.42 -5.08
C HIS A 73 -10.52 2.24 -3.60
N HIS A 74 -9.36 2.72 -3.15
CA HIS A 74 -8.95 2.66 -1.75
C HIS A 74 -9.89 3.49 -0.86
N GLN A 75 -10.31 4.69 -1.29
CA GLN A 75 -11.15 5.58 -0.51
C GLN A 75 -12.65 5.33 -0.64
N HIS A 76 -13.10 4.87 -1.80
CA HIS A 76 -14.53 4.81 -2.13
C HIS A 76 -15.01 3.40 -2.50
N GLY A 77 -14.09 2.44 -2.68
CA GLY A 77 -14.43 1.07 -2.99
C GLY A 77 -14.96 0.31 -1.78
N SER A 78 -15.85 -0.65 -2.03
CA SER A 78 -16.42 -1.53 -1.00
C SER A 78 -15.41 -2.51 -0.37
N LYS A 79 -14.19 -2.59 -0.94
CA LYS A 79 -13.07 -3.45 -0.52
C LYS A 79 -11.73 -2.75 -0.78
N GLY A 80 -11.65 -1.47 -0.43
CA GLY A 80 -10.51 -0.60 -0.70
C GLY A 80 -9.40 -0.65 0.34
N VAL A 81 -9.72 -0.93 1.60
CA VAL A 81 -8.78 -0.81 2.73
C VAL A 81 -8.34 -2.19 3.23
N PRO A 82 -7.02 -2.48 3.31
CA PRO A 82 -6.53 -3.74 3.85
C PRO A 82 -6.64 -3.77 5.37
N VAL A 83 -7.11 -4.90 5.90
CA VAL A 83 -7.08 -5.23 7.33
C VAL A 83 -5.97 -6.24 7.60
N PHE A 84 -5.12 -5.96 8.57
CA PHE A 84 -4.00 -6.80 8.95
C PHE A 84 -4.35 -7.81 10.05
N SER A 85 -3.53 -8.82 10.19
CA SER A 85 -3.72 -9.95 11.13
C SER A 85 -3.70 -9.60 12.60
N ASP A 86 -3.26 -8.39 12.96
CA ASP A 86 -3.34 -7.83 14.31
C ASP A 86 -4.59 -6.95 14.53
N GLY A 87 -5.46 -6.87 13.53
CA GLY A 87 -6.70 -6.10 13.57
C GLY A 87 -6.55 -4.63 13.22
N THR A 88 -5.34 -4.17 12.87
CA THR A 88 -5.11 -2.81 12.36
C THR A 88 -5.51 -2.69 10.88
N VAL A 89 -5.73 -1.46 10.44
CA VAL A 89 -5.92 -1.09 9.02
C VAL A 89 -4.82 -0.15 8.56
N ALA A 90 -4.64 0.02 7.26
CA ALA A 90 -3.83 1.13 6.75
C ALA A 90 -4.67 1.96 5.78
N THR A 91 -5.04 3.16 6.20
CA THR A 91 -5.65 4.17 5.33
C THR A 91 -4.58 5.09 4.75
N PHE A 92 -4.79 5.52 3.50
CA PHE A 92 -3.84 6.33 2.74
C PHE A 92 -4.56 7.52 2.09
N SER A 93 -3.80 8.59 1.88
CA SER A 93 -4.16 9.56 0.85
C SER A 93 -4.11 8.91 -0.54
N TYR A 94 -4.80 9.48 -1.53
CA TYR A 94 -4.70 9.08 -2.93
C TYR A 94 -3.24 8.93 -3.40
N ARG A 95 -2.40 9.91 -3.04
CA ARG A 95 -0.98 9.93 -3.40
C ARG A 95 -0.20 8.83 -2.70
N GLY A 96 -0.44 8.62 -1.41
CA GLY A 96 0.24 7.58 -0.64
C GLY A 96 -0.12 6.18 -1.10
N TRP A 97 -1.39 5.96 -1.44
CA TRP A 97 -1.82 4.70 -2.05
C TRP A 97 -1.16 4.49 -3.41
N GLY A 98 -1.13 5.55 -4.22
CA GLY A 98 -0.43 5.56 -5.49
C GLY A 98 1.05 5.17 -5.34
N ASP A 99 1.75 5.73 -4.34
CA ASP A 99 3.18 5.46 -4.14
C ASP A 99 3.45 3.97 -3.89
N ILE A 100 2.70 3.34 -2.98
CA ILE A 100 2.95 1.94 -2.63
C ILE A 100 2.56 1.00 -3.77
N MET A 101 1.45 1.27 -4.47
CA MET A 101 1.04 0.46 -5.61
C MET A 101 2.01 0.59 -6.78
N ALA A 102 2.48 1.82 -7.06
CA ALA A 102 3.53 2.05 -8.04
C ALA A 102 4.83 1.33 -7.65
N ALA A 103 5.21 1.36 -6.37
CA ALA A 103 6.39 0.65 -5.90
C ALA A 103 6.29 -0.88 -6.05
N ILE A 104 5.13 -1.46 -5.76
CA ILE A 104 4.88 -2.89 -5.91
C ILE A 104 4.97 -3.30 -7.39
N TRP A 105 4.21 -2.63 -8.26
CA TRP A 105 4.11 -3.03 -9.66
C TRP A 105 5.34 -2.65 -10.48
N SER A 106 6.03 -1.57 -10.11
CA SER A 106 7.32 -1.23 -10.77
C SER A 106 8.38 -2.29 -10.52
N GLU A 107 8.39 -2.88 -9.32
CA GLU A 107 9.27 -3.99 -8.99
C GLU A 107 8.85 -5.27 -9.70
N GLU A 108 7.57 -5.64 -9.61
CA GLU A 108 7.07 -6.92 -10.10
C GLU A 108 7.16 -7.04 -11.61
N GLU A 109 6.91 -5.95 -12.34
CA GLU A 109 6.87 -5.95 -13.81
C GLU A 109 8.11 -5.32 -14.44
N ASN A 110 9.03 -4.81 -13.62
CA ASN A 110 10.20 -4.06 -14.07
C ASN A 110 9.85 -2.87 -14.99
N GLU A 111 8.78 -2.16 -14.64
CA GLU A 111 8.27 -0.98 -15.35
C GLU A 111 8.38 0.27 -14.47
N ASP A 112 8.47 1.45 -15.07
CA ASP A 112 8.59 2.72 -14.32
C ASP A 112 7.22 3.35 -14.06
N TYR A 113 6.37 2.64 -13.30
CA TYR A 113 5.11 3.22 -12.85
C TYR A 113 5.37 4.35 -11.85
N THR A 114 4.55 5.38 -11.98
CA THR A 114 4.47 6.53 -11.09
C THR A 114 3.28 6.38 -10.17
N TYR A 115 3.27 7.08 -9.04
CA TYR A 115 2.10 7.09 -8.16
C TYR A 115 0.81 7.56 -8.87
N MET A 116 0.93 8.32 -9.97
CA MET A 116 -0.20 8.79 -10.78
C MET A 116 -0.89 7.65 -11.54
N ASP A 117 -0.17 6.59 -11.90
CA ASP A 117 -0.73 5.41 -12.58
C ASP A 117 -1.70 4.62 -11.69
N PHE A 118 -1.68 4.88 -10.38
CA PHE A 118 -2.54 4.26 -9.36
C PHE A 118 -3.32 5.31 -8.55
N TYR A 119 -3.44 6.54 -9.04
CA TYR A 119 -4.04 7.65 -8.30
C TYR A 119 -5.58 7.62 -8.33
N MET A 120 -6.20 7.72 -9.52
CA MET A 120 -7.65 7.54 -9.72
C MET A 120 -7.94 6.14 -10.23
#